data_AF-A0A087T4S4-F1
#
_entry.id   AF-A0A087T4S4-F1
#
_cell.length_a   1.000
_cell.length_b   1.000
_cell.length_c   1.000
_cell.angle_alpha   90.00
_cell.angle_beta   90.00
_cell.angle_gamma   90.00
#
_symmetry.space_group_name_H-M   'P 1'
#
loop_
_entity.id
_entity.type
_entity.pdbx_description
1 polymer ?
#
loop_
_entity_poly.entity_id
_entity_poly.type
_entity_poly.pdbx_seq_one_letter_code
_entity_poly.pdbx_strand_id
1 'polypeptide(L)'
;MALNDLSTGDILDLNSDRTSNPLSRKLNKLLEARLDTDKETLDALKDLSTFFTENSIQNRRNLRSEIEKRSLKVNEEFLDSFRELKEGLDSLYEDVSAMNDCCNDMMNRLKVTKLQTHDLINETTKLQAESQKIQMKQEVAQAFLDTFHLTPEEVKVLRGSREGVLDENFFQALAKVKKIHNNCKVLLRISQQTAGIEIMESMALQQEAAYEHLYRWT
;
A
#
# COMPACT_ATOMS: atom_id res chain seq x y z
N MET A 1 0.38 96.55 -7.43
CA MET A 1 -0.09 96.20 -8.78
C MET A 1 0.79 96.98 -9.76
N ALA A 2 1.63 96.24 -10.50
CA ALA A 2 2.39 96.61 -11.71
C ALA A 2 3.41 97.77 -11.61
N LEU A 3 4.60 97.76 -12.24
CA LEU A 3 5.51 96.77 -12.88
C LEU A 3 6.72 97.62 -13.40
N ASN A 4 7.94 97.07 -13.30
CA ASN A 4 9.15 97.28 -14.16
C ASN A 4 9.78 98.69 -14.31
N ASP A 5 11.08 98.91 -14.58
CA ASP A 5 12.27 98.07 -14.86
C ASP A 5 13.55 98.96 -14.88
N LEU A 6 14.72 98.31 -15.03
CA LEU A 6 16.08 98.78 -15.42
C LEU A 6 17.03 99.22 -14.27
N SER A 7 18.29 98.80 -14.21
CA SER A 7 19.19 98.25 -15.24
C SER A 7 20.29 97.38 -14.63
N THR A 8 20.56 96.27 -15.31
CA THR A 8 21.69 95.35 -15.14
C THR A 8 22.72 95.67 -16.23
N GLY A 9 23.93 96.08 -15.86
CA GLY A 9 25.07 96.20 -16.78
C GLY A 9 26.36 96.19 -15.97
N ASP A 10 27.34 95.38 -16.41
CA ASP A 10 28.73 95.28 -15.91
C ASP A 10 29.15 94.04 -15.11
N ILE A 11 28.66 92.84 -15.45
CA ILE A 11 29.33 91.58 -15.01
C ILE A 11 29.29 90.52 -16.13
N LEU A 12 29.91 90.75 -17.29
CA LEU A 12 29.98 89.75 -18.36
C LEU A 12 31.30 89.69 -19.13
N ASP A 13 32.46 90.01 -18.51
CA ASP A 13 33.74 89.96 -19.26
C ASP A 13 34.92 89.30 -18.52
N LEU A 14 34.67 88.15 -17.88
CA LEU A 14 35.74 87.30 -17.30
C LEU A 14 35.60 85.79 -17.60
N ASN A 15 34.59 85.37 -18.37
CA ASN A 15 34.27 83.95 -18.56
C ASN A 15 34.64 83.37 -19.94
N SER A 16 35.10 84.16 -20.90
CA SER A 16 35.38 83.68 -22.27
C SER A 16 36.71 82.92 -22.40
N ASP A 17 37.71 83.21 -21.56
CA ASP A 17 39.07 82.63 -21.67
C ASP A 17 39.24 81.23 -21.08
N ARG A 18 38.27 80.70 -20.34
CA ARG A 18 38.34 79.35 -19.75
C ARG A 18 38.15 78.21 -20.77
N THR A 19 37.66 78.51 -21.97
CA THR A 19 37.29 77.52 -22.99
C THR A 19 38.40 77.21 -24.00
N SER A 20 39.50 77.99 -24.00
CA SER A 20 40.63 77.85 -24.93
C SER A 20 41.74 76.93 -24.41
N ASN A 21 41.75 76.60 -23.11
CA ASN A 21 42.85 75.83 -22.53
C ASN A 21 42.69 74.31 -22.79
N PRO A 22 43.66 73.64 -23.44
CA PRO A 22 43.61 72.19 -23.71
C PRO A 22 43.53 71.34 -22.45
N LEU A 23 44.03 71.83 -21.31
CA LEU A 23 43.86 71.18 -20.01
C LEU A 23 42.41 71.29 -19.52
N SER A 24 41.77 72.45 -19.67
CA SER A 24 40.34 72.63 -19.34
C SER A 24 39.45 71.72 -20.19
N ARG A 25 39.79 71.51 -21.47
CA ARG A 25 39.08 70.54 -22.32
C ARG A 25 39.26 69.10 -21.87
N LYS A 26 40.49 68.70 -21.49
CA LYS A 26 40.74 67.36 -20.92
C LYS A 26 40.03 67.17 -19.59
N LEU A 27 40.05 68.19 -18.72
CA LEU A 27 39.39 68.18 -17.42
C LEU A 27 37.87 68.07 -17.58
N ASN A 28 37.27 68.90 -18.44
CA ASN A 28 35.83 68.83 -18.74
C ASN A 28 35.45 67.48 -19.33
N LYS A 29 36.25 66.93 -20.25
CA LYS A 29 36.00 65.60 -20.82
C LYS A 29 36.09 64.47 -19.77
N LEU A 30 36.94 64.63 -18.77
CA LEU A 30 37.13 63.67 -17.68
C LEU A 30 36.00 63.79 -16.64
N LEU A 31 35.51 65.00 -16.38
CA LEU A 31 34.33 65.27 -15.55
C LEU A 31 33.03 64.81 -16.23
N GLU A 32 32.91 65.00 -17.54
CA GLU A 32 31.79 64.53 -18.36
C GLU A 32 31.73 63.01 -18.45
N ALA A 33 32.88 62.32 -18.35
CA ALA A 33 32.94 60.86 -18.37
C ALA A 33 32.23 60.20 -17.17
N ARG A 34 31.84 60.98 -16.14
CA ARG A 34 30.97 60.54 -15.02
C ARG A 34 31.30 59.15 -14.47
N LEU A 35 32.59 58.86 -14.34
CA LEU A 35 33.10 57.56 -13.89
C LEU A 35 32.62 57.21 -12.47
N ASP A 36 32.27 58.21 -11.67
CA ASP A 36 31.75 58.02 -10.30
C ASP A 36 30.27 57.64 -10.26
N THR A 37 29.52 57.84 -11.36
CA THR A 37 28.07 57.60 -11.41
C THR A 37 27.74 56.19 -11.89
N ASP A 38 28.63 55.57 -12.64
CA ASP A 38 28.42 54.24 -13.23
C ASP A 38 29.07 53.16 -12.35
N LYS A 39 28.23 52.61 -11.47
CA LYS A 39 28.62 51.58 -10.51
C LYS A 39 29.17 50.31 -11.17
N GLU A 40 28.63 49.93 -12.33
CA GLU A 40 29.12 48.75 -13.06
C GLU A 40 30.54 48.98 -13.59
N THR A 41 30.83 50.19 -14.10
CA THR A 41 32.19 50.51 -14.55
C THR A 41 33.18 50.59 -13.38
N LEU A 42 32.76 51.11 -12.22
CA LEU A 42 33.59 51.14 -11.02
C LEU A 42 33.88 49.74 -10.51
N ASP A 43 32.89 48.85 -10.48
CA ASP A 43 33.07 47.47 -10.05
C ASP A 43 33.96 46.71 -11.06
N ALA A 44 33.79 46.91 -12.37
CA ALA A 44 34.66 46.33 -13.39
C ALA A 44 36.11 46.85 -13.29
N LEU A 45 36.31 48.14 -13.02
CA LEU A 45 37.64 48.74 -12.79
C LEU A 45 38.28 48.24 -11.50
N LYS A 46 37.47 48.02 -10.45
CA LYS A 46 37.93 47.44 -9.19
C LYS A 46 38.36 45.99 -9.39
N ASP A 47 37.63 45.22 -10.17
CA ASP A 47 38.01 43.87 -10.57
C ASP A 47 39.25 43.86 -11.45
N LEU A 48 39.36 44.77 -12.41
CA LEU A 48 40.56 44.96 -13.23
C LEU A 48 41.80 45.26 -12.37
N SER A 49 41.63 46.11 -11.35
CA SER A 49 42.70 46.48 -10.42
C SER A 49 43.22 45.29 -9.60
N THR A 50 42.48 44.20 -9.46
CA THR A 50 42.95 43.01 -8.72
C THR A 50 44.08 42.26 -9.43
N PHE A 51 44.18 42.38 -10.75
CA PHE A 51 45.17 41.65 -11.56
C PHE A 51 46.00 42.55 -12.50
N PHE A 52 45.57 43.79 -12.73
CA PHE A 52 46.31 44.77 -13.51
C PHE A 52 47.03 45.77 -12.57
N THR A 53 48.12 45.34 -11.96
CA THR A 53 48.88 46.11 -10.96
C THR A 53 49.88 47.09 -11.58
N GLU A 54 50.44 46.76 -12.75
CA GLU A 54 51.46 47.57 -13.42
C GLU A 54 51.01 48.02 -14.82
N ASN A 55 51.05 49.33 -15.05
CA ASN A 55 50.70 49.94 -16.34
C ASN A 55 51.90 49.96 -17.30
N SER A 56 52.30 48.79 -17.77
CA SER A 56 53.31 48.57 -18.81
C SER A 56 52.69 48.50 -20.22
N ILE A 57 53.43 48.87 -21.26
CA ILE A 57 53.03 48.71 -22.68
C ILE A 57 52.71 47.24 -22.98
N GLN A 58 53.47 46.31 -22.40
CA GLN A 58 53.28 44.87 -22.55
C GLN A 58 51.94 44.44 -21.94
N ASN A 59 51.68 44.86 -20.70
CA ASN A 59 50.44 44.55 -19.99
C ASN A 59 49.22 45.15 -20.69
N ARG A 60 49.34 46.37 -21.21
CA ARG A 60 48.25 47.03 -21.95
C ARG A 60 47.91 46.29 -23.25
N ARG A 61 48.91 45.72 -23.94
CA ARG A 61 48.72 44.88 -25.14
C ARG A 61 48.11 43.51 -24.81
N ASN A 62 48.47 42.94 -23.65
CA ASN A 62 48.03 41.61 -23.24
C ASN A 62 46.72 41.60 -22.43
N LEU A 63 46.24 42.77 -21.97
CA LEU A 63 45.10 42.91 -21.06
C LEU A 63 43.86 42.15 -21.55
N ARG A 64 43.54 42.26 -22.85
CA ARG A 64 42.42 41.54 -23.45
C ARG A 64 42.59 40.01 -23.34
N SER A 65 43.79 39.51 -23.65
CA SER A 65 44.07 38.07 -23.58
C SER A 65 43.99 37.55 -22.14
N GLU A 66 44.45 38.34 -21.17
CA GLU A 66 44.36 37.97 -19.75
C GLU A 66 42.91 37.98 -19.23
N ILE A 67 42.10 38.97 -19.65
CA ILE A 67 40.66 39.00 -19.35
C ILE A 67 39.97 37.77 -19.96
N GLU A 68 40.25 37.46 -21.22
CA GLU A 68 39.67 36.30 -21.92
C GLU A 68 40.07 34.98 -21.23
N LYS A 69 41.34 34.81 -20.84
CA LYS A 69 41.79 33.63 -20.08
C LYS A 69 41.09 33.50 -18.73
N ARG A 70 40.94 34.60 -17.99
CA ARG A 70 40.25 34.60 -16.69
C ARG A 70 38.77 34.25 -16.85
N SER A 71 38.11 34.82 -17.87
CA SER A 71 36.73 34.49 -18.21
C SER A 71 36.58 33.00 -18.55
N LEU A 72 37.50 32.45 -19.34
CA LEU A 72 37.52 31.03 -19.68
C LEU A 72 37.69 30.16 -18.43
N LYS A 73 38.62 30.52 -17.54
CA LYS A 73 38.84 29.81 -16.28
C LYS A 73 37.61 29.82 -15.37
N VAL A 74 36.95 30.97 -15.22
CA VAL A 74 35.71 31.08 -14.42
C VAL A 74 34.60 30.22 -15.03
N ASN A 75 34.49 30.19 -16.36
CA ASN A 75 33.52 29.33 -17.04
C ASN A 75 33.84 27.84 -16.89
N GLU A 76 35.12 27.45 -16.89
CA GLU A 76 35.54 26.06 -16.58
C GLU A 76 35.18 25.68 -15.15
N GLU A 77 35.53 26.52 -14.17
CA GLU A 77 35.19 26.30 -12.75
C GLU A 77 33.66 26.20 -12.54
N PHE A 78 32.89 27.03 -13.25
CA PHE A 78 31.43 26.97 -13.24
C PHE A 78 30.91 25.67 -13.85
N LEU A 79 31.46 25.25 -15.00
CA LEU A 79 31.05 24.00 -15.67
C LEU A 79 31.33 22.78 -14.82
N ASP A 80 32.47 22.74 -14.14
CA ASP A 80 32.82 21.63 -13.26
C ASP A 80 31.92 21.59 -12.03
N SER A 81 31.67 22.74 -11.38
CA SER A 81 30.73 22.83 -10.26
C SER A 81 29.29 22.46 -10.67
N PHE A 82 28.88 22.88 -11.87
CA PHE A 82 27.56 22.56 -12.41
C PHE A 82 27.43 21.09 -12.79
N ARG A 83 28.52 20.43 -13.20
CA ARG A 83 28.54 19.00 -13.47
C ARG A 83 28.26 18.19 -12.21
N GLU A 84 28.91 18.51 -11.10
CA GLU A 84 28.65 17.84 -9.81
C GLU A 84 27.19 18.00 -9.38
N LEU A 85 26.63 19.21 -9.53
CA LEU A 85 25.22 19.46 -9.23
C LEU A 85 24.29 18.65 -10.14
N LYS A 86 24.60 18.58 -11.44
CA LYS A 86 23.82 17.79 -12.40
C LYS A 86 23.86 16.31 -12.05
N GLU A 87 25.02 15.76 -11.74
CA GLU A 87 25.18 14.36 -11.34
C GLU A 87 24.39 14.04 -10.07
N GLY A 88 24.41 14.94 -9.08
CA GLY A 88 23.59 14.81 -7.87
C GLY A 88 22.09 14.85 -8.17
N LEU A 89 21.65 15.72 -9.09
CA LEU A 89 20.25 15.82 -9.49
C LEU A 89 19.80 14.60 -10.31
N ASP A 90 20.65 14.11 -11.22
CA ASP A 90 20.41 12.90 -12.01
C ASP A 90 20.26 11.67 -11.08
N SER A 91 21.15 11.52 -10.09
CA SER A 91 21.04 10.46 -9.08
C SER A 91 19.75 10.55 -8.25
N LEU A 92 19.36 11.76 -7.83
CA LEU A 92 18.12 11.95 -7.09
C LEU A 92 16.89 11.62 -7.96
N TYR A 93 16.94 11.95 -9.24
CA TYR A 93 15.89 11.59 -10.19
C TYR A 93 15.78 10.07 -10.35
N GLU A 94 16.91 9.37 -10.48
CA GLU A 94 16.95 7.90 -10.51
C GLU A 94 16.37 7.28 -9.24
N ASP A 95 16.76 7.78 -8.06
CA ASP A 95 16.23 7.30 -6.77
C ASP A 95 14.71 7.52 -6.65
N VAL A 96 14.20 8.68 -7.05
CA VAL A 96 12.76 8.97 -7.03
C VAL A 96 12.01 8.08 -8.03
N SER A 97 12.58 7.85 -9.22
CA SER A 97 11.99 6.94 -10.20
C SER A 97 11.94 5.51 -9.67
N ALA A 98 13.04 5.02 -9.09
CA ALA A 98 13.11 3.70 -8.48
C ALA A 98 12.12 3.54 -7.32
N MET A 99 11.97 4.58 -6.49
CA MET A 99 10.99 4.59 -5.40
C MET A 99 9.55 4.54 -5.95
N ASN A 100 9.25 5.30 -7.00
CA ASN A 100 7.94 5.27 -7.65
C ASN A 100 7.63 3.88 -8.22
N ASP A 101 8.60 3.24 -8.87
CA ASP A 101 8.45 1.89 -9.41
C ASP A 101 8.23 0.85 -8.31
N CYS A 102 8.98 0.94 -7.21
CA CYS A 102 8.79 0.09 -6.03
C CYS A 102 7.41 0.25 -5.39
N CYS A 103 6.94 1.49 -5.24
CA CYS A 103 5.60 1.80 -4.74
C CYS A 103 4.51 1.20 -5.66
N ASN A 104 4.67 1.30 -6.98
CA ASN A 104 3.75 0.73 -7.94
C ASN A 104 3.74 -0.81 -7.89
N ASP A 105 4.91 -1.45 -7.77
CA ASP A 105 5.00 -2.91 -7.58
C ASP A 105 4.31 -3.35 -6.29
N MET A 106 4.61 -2.69 -5.17
CA MET A 106 3.95 -2.97 -3.89
C MET A 106 2.43 -2.82 -3.98
N MET A 107 1.94 -1.75 -4.62
CA MET A 107 0.50 -1.52 -4.79
C MET A 107 -0.14 -2.61 -5.66
N ASN A 108 0.52 -3.03 -6.73
CA ASN A 108 0.05 -4.12 -7.59
C ASN A 108 0.01 -5.45 -6.82
N ARG A 109 1.06 -5.79 -6.08
CA ARG A 109 1.12 -6.99 -5.23
C ARG A 109 0.01 -6.98 -4.18
N LEU A 110 -0.18 -5.86 -3.49
CA LEU A 110 -1.24 -5.72 -2.50
C LEU A 110 -2.64 -5.89 -3.13
N LYS A 111 -2.86 -5.35 -4.32
CA LYS A 111 -4.11 -5.52 -5.06
C LYS A 111 -4.35 -6.98 -5.45
N VAL A 112 -3.32 -7.69 -5.93
CA VAL A 112 -3.39 -9.12 -6.26
C VAL A 112 -3.67 -9.94 -5.01
N THR A 113 -2.93 -9.73 -3.92
CA THR A 113 -3.13 -10.44 -2.65
C THR A 113 -4.53 -10.17 -2.08
N LYS A 114 -5.04 -8.94 -2.20
CA LYS A 114 -6.40 -8.61 -1.78
C LYS A 114 -7.45 -9.40 -2.55
N LEU A 115 -7.31 -9.50 -3.88
CA LEU A 115 -8.22 -10.29 -4.72
C LEU A 115 -8.15 -11.78 -4.35
N GLN A 116 -6.94 -12.35 -4.26
CA GLN A 116 -6.74 -13.75 -3.87
C GLN A 116 -7.31 -14.06 -2.47
N THR A 117 -7.11 -13.17 -1.51
CA THR A 117 -7.65 -13.33 -0.15
C THR A 117 -9.17 -13.28 -0.15
N HIS A 118 -9.76 -12.36 -0.93
CA HIS A 118 -11.20 -12.27 -1.07
C HIS A 118 -11.80 -13.55 -1.67
N ASP A 119 -11.17 -14.09 -2.72
CA ASP A 119 -11.61 -15.35 -3.34
C ASP A 119 -11.47 -16.53 -2.37
N LEU A 120 -10.35 -16.60 -1.64
CA LEU A 120 -10.14 -17.62 -0.62
C LEU A 120 -11.18 -17.55 0.51
N ILE A 121 -11.54 -16.34 0.96
CA ILE A 121 -12.60 -16.13 1.96
C ILE A 121 -13.95 -16.62 1.41
N ASN A 122 -14.27 -16.32 0.15
CA ASN A 122 -15.51 -16.77 -0.47
C ASN A 122 -15.58 -18.29 -0.58
N GLU A 123 -14.50 -18.95 -1.00
CA GLU A 123 -14.47 -20.42 -1.07
C GLU A 123 -14.50 -21.06 0.32
N THR A 124 -13.78 -20.49 1.29
CA THR A 124 -13.78 -20.99 2.68
C THR A 124 -15.16 -20.85 3.32
N THR A 125 -15.86 -19.74 3.10
CA THR A 125 -17.22 -19.53 3.65
C THR A 125 -18.25 -20.46 3.02
N LYS A 126 -18.15 -20.74 1.71
CA LYS A 126 -18.97 -21.76 1.05
C LYS A 126 -18.72 -23.15 1.64
N LEU A 127 -17.45 -23.55 1.74
CA LEU A 127 -17.05 -24.84 2.32
C LEU A 127 -17.50 -24.97 3.78
N GLN A 128 -17.41 -23.91 4.57
CA GLN A 128 -17.90 -23.89 5.95
C GLN A 128 -19.42 -24.09 6.02
N ALA A 129 -20.18 -23.43 5.15
CA ALA A 129 -21.62 -23.61 5.08
C ALA A 129 -22.02 -25.03 4.64
N GLU A 130 -21.29 -25.62 3.69
CA GLU A 130 -21.50 -27.02 3.28
C GLU A 130 -21.13 -28.00 4.40
N SER A 131 -20.00 -27.77 5.07
CA SER A 131 -19.55 -28.56 6.22
C SER A 131 -20.60 -28.56 7.34
N GLN A 132 -21.17 -27.40 7.68
CA GLN A 132 -22.25 -27.30 8.67
C GLN A 132 -23.49 -28.09 8.24
N LYS A 133 -23.88 -28.03 6.96
CA LYS A 133 -25.02 -28.82 6.44
C LYS A 133 -24.75 -30.32 6.54
N ILE A 134 -23.54 -30.77 6.21
CA ILE A 134 -23.13 -32.17 6.29
C ILE A 134 -23.11 -32.62 7.75
N GLN A 135 -22.55 -31.81 8.65
CA GLN A 135 -22.51 -32.10 10.08
C GLN A 135 -23.92 -32.23 10.66
N MET A 136 -24.83 -31.31 10.32
CA MET A 136 -26.22 -31.40 10.77
C MET A 136 -26.92 -32.66 10.22
N LYS A 137 -26.67 -33.03 8.96
CA LYS A 137 -27.17 -34.30 8.40
C LYS A 137 -26.59 -35.53 9.12
N GLN A 138 -25.30 -35.49 9.47
CA GLN A 138 -24.64 -36.56 10.21
C GLN A 138 -25.21 -36.69 11.62
N GLU A 139 -25.41 -35.59 12.34
CA GLU A 139 -26.05 -35.60 13.67
C GLU A 139 -27.47 -36.17 13.61
N VAL A 140 -28.26 -35.77 12.61
CA VAL A 140 -29.60 -36.32 12.39
C VAL A 140 -29.54 -37.81 12.05
N ALA A 141 -28.62 -38.24 11.19
CA ALA A 141 -28.45 -39.64 10.83
C ALA A 141 -27.99 -40.49 12.04
N GLN A 142 -27.09 -39.96 12.88
CA GLN A 142 -26.64 -40.62 14.09
C GLN A 142 -27.78 -40.75 15.10
N ALA A 143 -28.53 -39.67 15.35
CA ALA A 143 -29.71 -39.71 16.22
C ALA A 143 -30.76 -40.69 15.69
N PHE A 144 -30.92 -40.79 14.37
CA PHE A 144 -31.80 -41.77 13.74
C PHE A 144 -31.33 -43.20 13.99
N LEU A 145 -30.02 -43.49 13.80
CA LEU A 145 -29.45 -44.81 14.09
C LEU A 145 -29.59 -45.17 15.58
N ASP A 146 -29.29 -44.26 16.50
CA ASP A 146 -29.42 -44.51 17.94
C ASP A 146 -30.88 -44.76 18.36
N THR A 147 -31.84 -44.15 17.66
CA THR A 147 -33.27 -44.26 17.97
C THR A 147 -33.94 -45.47 17.32
N PHE A 148 -33.47 -45.92 16.15
CA PHE A 148 -34.16 -46.94 15.34
C PHE A 148 -33.33 -48.18 15.02
N HIS A 149 -32.06 -48.21 15.39
CA HIS A 149 -31.19 -49.36 15.23
C HIS A 149 -30.86 -49.97 16.59
N LEU A 150 -30.95 -51.30 16.67
CA LEU A 150 -30.48 -52.07 17.82
C LEU A 150 -29.00 -52.40 17.59
N THR A 151 -28.13 -52.19 18.57
CA THR A 151 -26.72 -52.56 18.40
C THR A 151 -26.62 -54.08 18.20
N PRO A 152 -25.70 -54.58 17.35
CA PRO A 152 -25.61 -56.01 17.04
C PRO A 152 -25.35 -56.87 18.28
N GLU A 153 -24.76 -56.30 19.34
CA GLU A 153 -24.61 -56.94 20.64
C GLU A 153 -25.95 -57.10 21.39
N GLU A 154 -26.85 -56.12 21.32
CA GLU A 154 -28.20 -56.21 21.90
C GLU A 154 -29.05 -57.25 21.17
N VAL A 155 -28.89 -57.38 19.84
CA VAL A 155 -29.53 -58.44 19.03
C VAL A 155 -28.99 -59.82 19.42
N LYS A 156 -27.68 -59.94 19.69
CA LYS A 156 -27.07 -61.20 20.16
C LYS A 156 -27.52 -61.57 21.57
N VAL A 157 -27.73 -60.61 22.47
CA VAL A 157 -28.27 -60.86 23.82
C VAL A 157 -29.74 -61.29 23.74
N LEU A 158 -30.53 -60.69 22.85
CA LEU A 158 -31.94 -61.07 22.64
C LEU A 158 -32.10 -62.45 21.97
N ARG A 159 -31.14 -62.84 21.12
CA ARG A 159 -31.05 -64.20 20.53
C ARG A 159 -30.13 -65.13 21.32
N GLY A 160 -29.66 -64.69 22.49
CA GLY A 160 -28.62 -65.34 23.28
C GLY A 160 -29.02 -66.75 23.72
N SER A 161 -27.99 -67.60 23.87
CA SER A 161 -28.05 -69.07 23.93
C SER A 161 -29.21 -69.67 24.74
N ARG A 162 -29.76 -70.78 24.21
CA ARG A 162 -30.87 -71.61 24.75
C ARG A 162 -30.76 -72.01 26.25
N GLU A 163 -29.64 -71.76 26.91
CA GLU A 163 -29.30 -72.21 28.27
C GLU A 163 -28.62 -71.12 29.14
N GLY A 164 -28.61 -69.85 28.73
CA GLY A 164 -28.01 -68.75 29.51
C GLY A 164 -28.95 -68.17 30.57
N VAL A 165 -28.42 -67.84 31.75
CA VAL A 165 -29.14 -67.10 32.81
C VAL A 165 -29.69 -65.79 32.23
N LEU A 166 -30.98 -65.52 32.42
CA LEU A 166 -31.58 -64.25 32.03
C LEU A 166 -30.85 -63.11 32.75
N ASP A 167 -30.13 -62.31 31.99
CA ASP A 167 -29.36 -61.17 32.49
C ASP A 167 -30.24 -59.90 32.47
N GLU A 168 -29.95 -58.95 33.35
CA GLU A 168 -30.61 -57.62 33.38
C GLU A 168 -30.51 -56.92 32.01
N ASN A 169 -29.42 -57.19 31.30
CA ASN A 169 -29.17 -56.72 29.93
C ASN A 169 -30.21 -57.22 28.91
N PHE A 170 -30.84 -58.38 29.11
CA PHE A 170 -31.92 -58.89 28.26
C PHE A 170 -33.19 -58.05 28.41
N PHE A 171 -33.58 -57.73 29.65
CA PHE A 171 -34.77 -56.91 29.91
C PHE A 171 -34.58 -55.47 29.45
N GLN A 172 -33.37 -54.91 29.59
CA GLN A 172 -33.05 -53.60 29.04
C GLN A 172 -33.09 -53.57 27.51
N ALA A 173 -32.54 -54.59 26.85
CA ALA A 173 -32.62 -54.73 25.39
C ALA A 173 -34.08 -54.90 24.92
N LEU A 174 -34.90 -55.69 25.61
CA LEU A 174 -36.33 -55.89 25.28
C LEU A 174 -37.15 -54.62 25.49
N ALA A 175 -36.89 -53.86 26.56
CA ALA A 175 -37.51 -52.56 26.81
C ALA A 175 -37.15 -51.56 25.70
N LYS A 176 -35.89 -51.58 25.24
CA LYS A 176 -35.42 -50.78 24.10
C LYS A 176 -36.12 -51.19 22.80
N VAL A 177 -36.24 -52.47 22.48
CA VAL A 177 -36.99 -52.97 21.30
C VAL A 177 -38.44 -52.51 21.32
N LYS A 178 -39.12 -52.61 22.48
CA LYS A 178 -40.51 -52.16 22.63
C LYS A 178 -40.65 -50.64 22.45
N LYS A 179 -39.69 -49.87 22.95
CA LYS A 179 -39.63 -48.41 22.76
C LYS A 179 -39.41 -48.04 21.29
N ILE A 180 -38.49 -48.74 20.60
CA ILE A 180 -38.24 -48.57 19.17
C ILE A 180 -39.50 -48.91 18.36
N HIS A 181 -40.15 -50.03 18.64
CA HIS A 181 -41.39 -50.45 17.97
C HIS A 181 -42.51 -49.41 18.14
N ASN A 182 -42.62 -48.78 19.32
CA ASN A 182 -43.58 -47.69 19.53
C ASN A 182 -43.18 -46.39 18.78
N ASN A 183 -41.90 -46.06 18.76
CA ASN A 183 -41.39 -44.91 18.02
C ASN A 183 -41.56 -45.08 16.50
N CYS A 184 -41.45 -46.30 15.97
CA CYS A 184 -41.75 -46.61 14.57
C CYS A 184 -43.21 -46.31 14.20
N LYS A 185 -44.16 -46.55 15.11
CA LYS A 185 -45.58 -46.18 14.88
C LYS A 185 -45.77 -44.67 14.67
N VAL A 186 -44.95 -43.86 15.34
CA VAL A 186 -44.92 -42.41 15.15
C VAL A 186 -44.24 -42.03 13.82
N LEU A 187 -43.11 -42.68 13.50
CA LEU A 187 -42.38 -42.47 12.24
C LEU A 187 -43.24 -42.78 10.99
N LEU A 188 -44.05 -43.84 11.05
CA LEU A 188 -44.98 -44.27 10.00
C LEU A 188 -46.09 -43.24 9.71
N ARG A 189 -46.43 -42.38 10.68
CA ARG A 189 -47.44 -41.32 10.49
C ARG A 189 -46.91 -40.09 9.77
N ILE A 190 -45.61 -39.85 9.77
CA ILE A 190 -45.06 -38.51 9.47
C ILE A 190 -44.17 -38.46 8.22
N SER A 191 -43.30 -39.45 7.96
CA SER A 191 -42.18 -39.21 7.04
C SER A 191 -41.89 -40.28 5.98
N GLN A 192 -41.73 -41.56 6.33
CA GLN A 192 -41.29 -42.57 5.36
C GLN A 192 -41.89 -43.95 5.71
N GLN A 193 -42.91 -44.38 4.96
CA GLN A 193 -43.65 -45.60 5.31
C GLN A 193 -42.86 -46.88 5.05
N THR A 194 -42.12 -47.00 3.94
CA THR A 194 -41.42 -48.25 3.58
C THR A 194 -40.31 -48.62 4.58
N ALA A 195 -39.37 -47.72 4.85
CA ALA A 195 -38.30 -47.97 5.83
C ALA A 195 -38.85 -48.14 7.26
N GLY A 196 -39.91 -47.40 7.61
CA GLY A 196 -40.59 -47.57 8.89
C GLY A 196 -41.26 -48.94 9.04
N ILE A 197 -41.82 -49.49 7.96
CA ILE A 197 -42.43 -50.83 7.94
C ILE A 197 -41.34 -51.90 8.09
N GLU A 198 -40.25 -51.80 7.33
CA GLU A 198 -39.13 -52.78 7.39
C GLU A 198 -38.48 -52.82 8.79
N ILE A 199 -38.23 -51.65 9.40
CA ILE A 199 -37.68 -51.60 10.77
C ILE A 199 -38.70 -52.17 11.76
N MET A 200 -39.99 -51.84 11.62
CA MET A 200 -41.03 -52.34 12.51
C MET A 200 -41.18 -53.87 12.42
N GLU A 201 -41.12 -54.45 11.22
CA GLU A 201 -41.17 -55.89 10.98
C GLU A 201 -39.95 -56.60 11.59
N SER A 202 -38.75 -56.07 11.34
CA SER A 202 -37.51 -56.60 11.94
C SER A 202 -37.54 -56.57 13.48
N MET A 203 -38.05 -55.48 14.08
CA MET A 203 -38.21 -55.35 15.53
C MET A 203 -39.31 -56.26 16.08
N ALA A 204 -40.42 -56.46 15.34
CA ALA A 204 -41.46 -57.41 15.72
C ALA A 204 -40.93 -58.85 15.76
N LEU A 205 -40.11 -59.24 14.77
CA LEU A 205 -39.43 -60.54 14.75
C LEU A 205 -38.47 -60.71 15.93
N GLN A 206 -37.70 -59.68 16.31
CA GLN A 206 -36.85 -59.74 17.51
C GLN A 206 -37.68 -59.86 18.80
N GLN A 207 -38.81 -59.15 18.87
CA GLN A 207 -39.71 -59.17 20.02
C GLN A 207 -40.38 -60.55 20.18
N GLU A 208 -40.81 -61.16 19.09
CA GLU A 208 -41.37 -62.52 19.08
C GLU A 208 -40.33 -63.56 19.50
N ALA A 209 -39.12 -63.50 18.95
CA ALA A 209 -38.02 -64.38 19.37
C ALA A 209 -37.71 -64.23 20.87
N ALA A 210 -37.67 -62.99 21.39
CA ALA A 210 -37.45 -62.74 22.80
C ALA A 210 -38.59 -63.28 23.69
N TYR A 211 -39.85 -63.17 23.26
CA TYR A 211 -40.99 -63.75 23.97
C TYR A 211 -41.01 -65.28 23.91
N GLU A 212 -40.64 -65.89 22.79
CA GLU A 212 -40.47 -67.35 22.73
C GLU A 212 -39.39 -67.84 23.71
N HIS A 213 -38.29 -67.10 23.83
CA HIS A 213 -37.25 -67.40 24.81
C HIS A 213 -37.77 -67.30 26.26
N LEU A 214 -38.55 -66.26 26.57
CA LEU A 214 -39.15 -66.08 27.89
C LEU A 214 -40.20 -67.16 28.21
N TYR A 215 -41.01 -67.54 27.22
CA TYR A 215 -42.01 -68.61 27.37
C TYR A 215 -41.38 -69.99 27.56
N ARG A 216 -40.23 -70.27 26.92
CA ARG A 216 -39.49 -71.53 27.11
C ARG A 216 -38.66 -71.58 28.40
N TRP A 217 -38.42 -70.44 29.05
CA TRP A 217 -37.75 -70.35 30.35
C TRP A 217 -38.70 -70.55 31.53
N THR A 218 -40.01 -70.44 31.29
CA THR A 218 -41.06 -70.80 32.27
C THR A 218 -41.30 -72.30 32.25
#